data_AF-A0A7X3PEH1-F1
#
_entry.id   AF-A0A7X3PEH1-F1
#
_cell.length_a   1.000
_cell.length_b   1.000
_cell.length_c   1.000
_cell.angle_alpha   90.00
_cell.angle_beta   90.00
_cell.angle_gamma   90.00
#
_symmetry.space_group_name_H-M   'P 1'
#
loop_
_entity.id
_entity.type
_entity.pdbx_description
1 polymer ?
#
loop_
_entity_poly.entity_id
_entity_poly.type
_entity_poly.pdbx_seq_one_letter_code
_entity_poly.pdbx_strand_id
1 'polypeptide(L)'
;MTTPAHAALSLIVLGRSERNALPVALGAVAPDLPMLVFYFWERLARGVSEGRIWSERYFDPRWQVVFDIPSSIPLLTIALGIVLLAGRRADAAEPGSMAGLGSGSRAGRFRAAGRFGAAALFVASMILHALGDLPLHREDAHRHFFPFSDWRFTSPVSYWDPDHYGGYAAIGEVLLVLAVSFFLFRAYRGRGRWIVAGVAGVYALFVGFAVLMWSGL
;
A
#
# COMPACT_ATOMS: atom_id res chain seq x y z
N MET A 1 -5.22 4.74 6.35
CA MET A 1 -4.32 5.94 6.25
C MET A 1 -4.42 6.48 4.82
N THR A 2 -3.88 7.64 4.44
CA THR A 2 -3.97 8.06 3.01
C THR A 2 -3.04 7.23 2.11
N THR A 3 -3.47 6.99 0.86
CA THR A 3 -2.68 6.25 -0.14
C THR A 3 -1.25 6.77 -0.31
N PRO A 4 -0.99 8.09 -0.38
CA PRO A 4 0.38 8.60 -0.50
C PRO A 4 1.25 8.28 0.72
N ALA A 5 0.67 8.23 1.92
CA ALA A 5 1.38 7.82 3.13
C ALA A 5 1.76 6.34 3.10
N HIS A 6 0.86 5.45 2.62
CA HIS A 6 1.21 4.05 2.39
C HIS A 6 2.34 3.91 1.37
N ALA A 7 2.30 4.70 0.29
CA ALA A 7 3.34 4.69 -0.73
C ALA A 7 4.69 5.18 -0.18
N ALA A 8 4.71 6.26 0.59
CA ALA A 8 5.92 6.77 1.23
C ALA A 8 6.52 5.73 2.20
N LEU A 9 5.71 5.19 3.10
CA LEU A 9 6.11 4.17 4.06
C LEU A 9 6.63 2.90 3.36
N SER A 10 5.91 2.43 2.34
CA SER A 10 6.32 1.26 1.57
C SER A 10 7.63 1.47 0.84
N LEU A 11 7.83 2.64 0.23
CA LEU A 11 9.07 2.97 -0.48
C LEU A 11 10.27 3.04 0.46
N ILE A 12 10.14 3.56 1.69
CA ILE A 12 11.29 3.60 2.62
C ILE A 12 11.62 2.21 3.17
N VAL A 13 10.64 1.32 3.33
CA VAL A 13 10.86 -0.04 3.83
C VAL A 13 11.39 -0.99 2.74
N LEU A 14 10.73 -1.01 1.57
CA LEU A 14 10.94 -2.00 0.50
C LEU A 14 11.63 -1.43 -0.76
N GLY A 15 11.55 -0.13 -0.98
CA GLY A 15 12.12 0.60 -2.13
C GLY A 15 13.64 0.83 -2.03
N ARG A 16 14.43 -0.16 -1.61
CA ARG A 16 15.87 0.03 -1.37
C ARG A 16 16.73 0.32 -2.62
N SER A 17 16.14 0.36 -3.81
CA SER A 17 16.84 0.66 -5.07
C SER A 17 15.88 1.13 -6.16
N GLU A 18 16.41 1.82 -7.19
CA GLU A 18 15.64 2.34 -8.33
C GLU A 18 14.71 1.30 -8.98
N ARG A 19 15.20 0.06 -9.13
CA ARG A 19 14.42 -1.04 -9.72
C ARG A 19 13.24 -1.48 -8.84
N ASN A 20 13.33 -1.28 -7.53
CA ASN A 20 12.30 -1.69 -6.58
C ASN A 20 11.21 -0.62 -6.43
N ALA A 21 11.52 0.64 -6.74
CA ALA A 21 10.63 1.77 -6.45
C ALA A 21 9.24 1.59 -7.09
N LEU A 22 9.19 1.24 -8.38
CA LEU A 22 7.93 1.09 -9.11
C LEU A 22 7.03 -0.04 -8.57
N PRO A 23 7.47 -1.31 -8.47
CA PRO A 23 6.60 -2.37 -7.96
C PRO A 23 6.13 -2.11 -6.53
N VAL A 24 6.98 -1.49 -5.70
CA VAL A 24 6.60 -1.11 -4.32
C VAL A 24 5.54 -0.01 -4.34
N ALA A 25 5.73 1.07 -5.10
CA ALA A 25 4.74 2.13 -5.19
C ALA A 25 3.39 1.63 -5.72
N LEU A 26 3.40 0.76 -6.74
CA LEU A 26 2.19 0.15 -7.28
C LEU A 26 1.49 -0.75 -6.24
N GLY A 27 2.26 -1.53 -5.48
CA GLY A 27 1.71 -2.39 -4.43
C GLY A 27 1.12 -1.61 -3.25
N ALA A 28 1.64 -0.41 -2.97
CA ALA A 28 1.06 0.47 -1.96
C ALA A 28 -0.25 1.14 -2.41
N VAL A 29 -0.45 1.34 -3.72
CA VAL A 29 -1.67 1.94 -4.28
C VAL A 29 -2.75 0.90 -4.55
N ALA A 30 -2.36 -0.32 -4.91
CA ALA A 30 -3.28 -1.35 -5.37
C ALA A 30 -4.46 -1.64 -4.41
N PRO A 31 -4.28 -1.70 -3.08
CA PRO A 31 -5.39 -1.97 -2.16
C PRO A 31 -6.50 -0.91 -2.18
N ASP A 32 -6.16 0.35 -2.48
CA ASP A 32 -7.12 1.47 -2.52
C ASP A 32 -7.83 1.61 -3.87
N LEU A 33 -7.34 0.98 -4.94
CA LEU A 33 -7.94 1.11 -6.27
C LEU A 33 -9.43 0.76 -6.31
N PRO A 34 -9.91 -0.30 -5.63
CA PRO A 34 -11.33 -0.59 -5.62
C PRO A 34 -12.16 0.50 -4.92
N MET A 35 -11.59 1.21 -3.93
CA MET A 35 -12.24 2.36 -3.29
C MET A 35 -12.45 3.51 -4.26
N LEU A 36 -11.44 3.81 -5.10
CA LEU A 36 -11.54 4.82 -6.15
C LEU A 36 -12.61 4.44 -7.18
N VAL A 37 -12.60 3.19 -7.64
CA VAL A 37 -13.62 2.69 -8.59
C VAL A 37 -15.02 2.80 -7.99
N PHE A 38 -15.19 2.37 -6.74
CA PHE A 38 -16.43 2.50 -5.98
C PHE A 38 -16.92 3.95 -5.94
N TYR A 39 -16.04 4.88 -5.53
CA TYR A 39 -16.39 6.29 -5.39
C TYR A 39 -16.87 6.88 -6.72
N PHE A 40 -16.10 6.72 -7.79
CA PHE A 40 -16.48 7.27 -9.10
C PHE A 40 -17.73 6.59 -9.68
N TRP A 41 -17.91 5.30 -9.45
CA TRP A 41 -19.11 4.59 -9.87
C TRP A 41 -20.36 5.11 -9.16
N GLU A 42 -20.35 5.19 -7.83
CA GLU A 42 -21.50 5.67 -7.07
C GLU A 42 -21.76 7.17 -7.33
N ARG A 43 -20.69 7.97 -7.44
CA ARG A 43 -20.82 9.42 -7.64
C ARG A 43 -21.23 9.80 -9.07
N LEU A 44 -20.53 9.29 -10.08
CA LEU A 44 -20.69 9.73 -11.47
C LEU A 44 -21.72 8.91 -12.24
N ALA A 45 -21.71 7.58 -12.08
CA ALA A 45 -22.63 6.72 -12.83
C ALA A 45 -24.00 6.59 -12.16
N ARG A 46 -24.04 6.55 -10.81
CA ARG A 46 -25.29 6.40 -10.04
C ARG A 46 -25.84 7.70 -9.45
N GLY A 47 -25.08 8.79 -9.51
CA GLY A 47 -25.52 10.11 -9.01
C GLY A 47 -25.77 10.16 -7.50
N VAL A 48 -25.13 9.29 -6.72
CA VAL A 48 -25.30 9.25 -5.26
C VAL A 48 -24.60 10.46 -4.63
N SER A 49 -25.22 11.03 -3.58
CA SER A 49 -24.65 12.12 -2.80
C SER A 49 -23.48 11.64 -1.95
N GLU A 50 -22.46 12.47 -1.75
CA GLU A 50 -21.24 12.10 -1.01
C GLU A 50 -21.55 11.60 0.40
N GLY A 51 -22.46 12.26 1.12
CA GLY A 51 -22.90 11.80 2.44
C GLY A 51 -23.39 10.35 2.44
N ARG A 52 -24.28 9.98 1.51
CA ARG A 52 -24.80 8.60 1.41
C ARG A 52 -23.76 7.61 0.88
N ILE A 53 -22.82 8.05 0.05
CA ILE A 53 -21.73 7.18 -0.42
C ILE A 53 -20.96 6.66 0.80
N TRP A 54 -20.57 7.56 1.71
CA TRP A 54 -19.74 7.21 2.84
C TRP A 54 -20.53 6.68 4.05
N SER A 55 -21.78 7.10 4.26
CA SER A 55 -22.59 6.65 5.41
C SER A 55 -23.35 5.35 5.18
N GLU A 56 -23.67 5.02 3.92
CA GLU A 56 -24.51 3.86 3.59
C GLU A 56 -23.85 2.94 2.56
N ARG A 57 -23.50 3.47 1.38
CA ARG A 57 -23.04 2.64 0.25
C ARG A 57 -21.70 1.98 0.53
N TYR A 58 -20.80 2.65 1.26
CA TYR A 58 -19.51 2.11 1.67
C TYR A 58 -19.66 0.82 2.49
N PHE A 59 -20.71 0.75 3.32
CA PHE A 59 -21.01 -0.38 4.19
C PHE A 59 -21.86 -1.46 3.52
N ASP A 60 -22.17 -1.34 2.22
CA ASP A 60 -22.86 -2.39 1.47
C ASP A 60 -21.99 -3.66 1.46
N PRO A 61 -22.54 -4.83 1.84
CA PRO A 61 -21.77 -6.08 1.92
C PRO A 61 -21.05 -6.45 0.61
N ARG A 62 -21.61 -6.11 -0.54
CA ARG A 62 -21.00 -6.40 -1.85
C ARG A 62 -19.74 -5.57 -2.07
N TRP A 63 -19.80 -4.29 -1.72
CA TRP A 63 -18.64 -3.40 -1.80
C TRP A 63 -17.59 -3.75 -0.76
N GLN A 64 -18.01 -4.06 0.48
CA GLN A 64 -17.11 -4.50 1.53
C GLN A 64 -16.26 -5.70 1.09
N VAL A 65 -16.86 -6.74 0.49
CA VAL A 65 -16.09 -7.89 -0.05
C VAL A 65 -15.02 -7.44 -1.07
N VAL A 66 -15.35 -6.48 -1.94
CA VAL A 66 -14.41 -5.96 -2.94
C VAL A 66 -13.23 -5.23 -2.26
N PHE A 67 -13.45 -4.52 -1.15
CA PHE A 67 -12.40 -3.86 -0.37
C PHE A 67 -11.59 -4.83 0.49
N ASP A 68 -12.23 -5.88 1.01
CA ASP A 68 -11.59 -6.82 1.93
C ASP A 68 -10.64 -7.80 1.23
N ILE A 69 -10.87 -8.12 -0.05
CA ILE A 69 -9.99 -9.02 -0.82
C ILE A 69 -8.54 -8.50 -0.87
N PRO A 70 -8.28 -7.26 -1.33
CA PRO A 70 -6.91 -6.74 -1.38
C PRO A 70 -6.35 -6.32 -0.02
N SER A 71 -7.18 -6.22 1.02
CA SER A 71 -6.77 -5.90 2.40
C SER A 71 -6.64 -7.14 3.30
N SER A 72 -6.91 -8.33 2.77
CA SER A 72 -6.83 -9.59 3.48
C SER A 72 -5.38 -10.07 3.64
N ILE A 73 -4.89 -10.08 4.88
CA ILE A 73 -3.54 -10.55 5.22
C ILE A 73 -3.36 -12.04 4.86
N PRO A 74 -4.30 -12.96 5.16
CA PRO A 74 -4.19 -14.35 4.71
C PRO A 74 -4.10 -14.50 3.20
N LEU A 75 -4.97 -13.84 2.42
CA LEU A 75 -4.98 -13.94 0.96
C LEU A 75 -3.68 -13.37 0.36
N LEU A 76 -3.23 -12.21 0.86
CA LEU A 76 -1.97 -11.60 0.42
C LEU A 76 -0.75 -12.46 0.79
N THR A 77 -0.76 -13.11 1.96
CA THR A 77 0.33 -14.01 2.38
C THR A 77 0.39 -15.25 1.48
N ILE A 78 -0.76 -15.82 1.13
CA ILE A 78 -0.86 -16.92 0.16
C ILE A 78 -0.34 -16.46 -1.21
N ALA A 79 -0.77 -15.29 -1.69
CA ALA A 79 -0.32 -14.72 -2.95
C ALA A 79 1.21 -14.52 -2.98
N LEU A 80 1.79 -14.00 -1.88
CA LEU A 80 3.24 -13.87 -1.75
C LEU A 80 3.93 -15.23 -1.80
N GLY A 81 3.40 -16.24 -1.10
CA GLY A 81 3.91 -17.61 -1.14
C GLY A 81 3.93 -18.19 -2.56
N ILE A 82 2.83 -18.03 -3.30
CA ILE A 82 2.72 -18.45 -4.71
C ILE A 82 3.78 -17.77 -5.57
N VAL A 83 3.91 -16.44 -5.46
CA VAL A 83 4.89 -15.65 -6.22
C VAL A 83 6.32 -16.10 -5.94
N LEU A 84 6.66 -16.34 -4.67
CA LEU A 84 7.99 -16.80 -4.28
C LEU A 84 8.28 -18.23 -4.80
N LEU A 85 7.30 -19.13 -4.75
CA LEU A 85 7.45 -20.49 -5.28
C LEU A 85 7.58 -20.51 -6.81
N ALA A 86 6.81 -19.67 -7.52
CA ALA A 86 6.90 -19.53 -8.97
C ALA A 86 8.28 -18.99 -9.40
N GLY A 87 8.80 -17.98 -8.69
CA GLY A 87 10.15 -17.45 -8.93
C GLY A 87 11.24 -18.51 -8.80
N ARG A 88 11.19 -19.33 -7.75
CA ARG A 88 12.16 -20.44 -7.55
C ARG A 88 12.12 -21.49 -8.67
N ARG A 89 10.94 -21.76 -9.23
CA ARG A 89 10.79 -22.71 -10.35
C ARG A 89 11.38 -22.13 -11.65
N ALA A 90 11.20 -20.83 -11.90
CA ALA A 90 11.79 -20.16 -13.04
C ALA A 90 13.32 -20.19 -12.98
N ASP A 91 13.90 -19.87 -11.82
CA ASP A 91 15.36 -19.91 -11.61
C ASP A 91 15.95 -21.33 -11.81
N ALA A 92 15.19 -22.37 -11.47
CA ALA A 92 15.60 -23.76 -11.65
C ALA A 92 15.46 -24.27 -13.10
N ALA A 93 14.57 -23.67 -13.89
CA ALA A 93 14.31 -24.08 -15.28
C ALA A 93 15.24 -23.44 -16.31
N GLU A 94 15.97 -22.38 -15.94
CA GLU A 94 16.99 -21.73 -16.77
C GLU A 94 18.12 -22.72 -17.14
N PRO A 95 18.28 -23.08 -18.45
CA PRO A 95 19.27 -24.03 -18.93
C PRO A 95 20.68 -23.44 -18.84
N GLY A 96 21.26 -23.49 -17.64
CA GLY A 96 22.59 -22.97 -17.31
C GLY A 96 22.91 -23.04 -15.81
N SER A 97 21.89 -23.20 -14.95
CA SER A 97 22.01 -23.27 -13.48
C SER A 97 22.87 -24.44 -12.97
N MET A 98 23.01 -25.53 -13.75
CA MET A 98 23.81 -26.72 -13.39
C MET A 98 25.30 -26.61 -13.74
N ALA A 99 25.76 -25.57 -14.46
CA ALA A 99 27.17 -25.47 -14.91
C ALA A 99 28.15 -24.93 -13.84
N GLY A 100 27.70 -24.76 -12.59
CA GLY A 100 28.43 -24.04 -11.54
C GLY A 100 28.81 -24.85 -10.29
N LEU A 101 28.94 -26.18 -10.36
CA LEU A 101 29.45 -26.99 -9.24
C LEU A 101 30.98 -26.85 -9.02
N GLY A 102 31.56 -25.71 -9.38
CA GLY A 102 32.96 -25.35 -9.14
C GLY A 102 33.07 -24.22 -8.12
N SER A 103 33.63 -24.52 -6.93
CA SER A 103 34.17 -23.54 -5.98
C SER A 103 33.19 -22.46 -5.45
N GLY A 104 32.15 -22.89 -4.73
CA GLY A 104 31.24 -21.99 -4.02
C GLY A 104 31.87 -21.38 -2.76
N SER A 105 32.47 -20.20 -2.87
CA SER A 105 32.78 -19.37 -1.69
C SER A 105 31.48 -19.10 -0.91
N ARG A 106 31.51 -19.27 0.42
CA ARG A 106 30.35 -19.01 1.30
C ARG A 106 29.75 -17.60 1.07
N ALA A 107 30.54 -16.65 0.57
CA ALA A 107 30.14 -15.28 0.24
C ALA A 107 29.06 -15.17 -0.86
N GLY A 108 28.98 -16.13 -1.79
CA GLY A 108 27.93 -16.12 -2.83
C GLY A 108 26.54 -16.47 -2.31
N ARG A 109 26.45 -17.34 -1.28
CA ARG A 109 25.18 -17.76 -0.66
C ARG A 109 24.51 -16.64 0.15
N PHE A 110 25.28 -15.70 0.70
CA PHE A 110 24.73 -14.55 1.44
C PHE A 110 24.25 -13.41 0.52
N ARG A 111 24.66 -13.37 -0.76
CA ARG A 111 24.14 -12.40 -1.74
C ARG A 111 22.77 -12.80 -2.32
N ALA A 112 22.39 -14.07 -2.22
CA ALA A 112 21.09 -14.57 -2.68
C ALA A 112 19.93 -14.17 -1.73
N ALA A 113 20.21 -13.77 -0.50
CA ALA A 113 19.21 -13.47 0.53
C ALA A 113 18.50 -12.11 0.38
N GLY A 114 18.62 -11.40 -0.76
CA GLY A 114 18.24 -9.97 -0.83
C GLY A 114 17.53 -9.48 -2.09
N ARG A 115 17.11 -10.34 -3.01
CA ARG A 115 16.43 -9.91 -4.24
C ARG A 115 15.06 -10.54 -4.36
N PHE A 116 14.08 -9.95 -3.65
CA PHE A 116 12.68 -10.17 -4.00
C PHE A 116 12.44 -9.69 -5.44
N GLY A 117 11.81 -10.53 -6.27
CA GLY A 117 11.37 -10.13 -7.59
C GLY A 117 10.31 -9.03 -7.52
N ALA A 118 10.08 -8.33 -8.63
CA ALA A 118 9.13 -7.21 -8.69
C ALA A 118 7.72 -7.59 -8.19
N ALA A 119 7.22 -8.77 -8.57
CA ALA A 119 5.93 -9.27 -8.09
C ALA A 119 5.91 -9.52 -6.58
N ALA A 120 6.99 -10.05 -6.00
CA ALA A 120 7.07 -10.27 -4.56
C ALA A 120 7.10 -8.94 -3.78
N LEU A 121 7.81 -7.93 -4.31
CA LEU A 121 7.83 -6.58 -3.74
C LEU A 121 6.48 -5.89 -3.82
N PHE A 122 5.75 -6.08 -4.93
CA PHE A 122 4.40 -5.58 -5.11
C PHE A 122 3.46 -6.16 -4.03
N VAL A 123 3.41 -7.49 -3.89
CA VAL A 123 2.54 -8.13 -2.88
C VAL A 123 2.99 -7.80 -1.45
N ALA A 124 4.29 -7.77 -1.17
CA ALA A 124 4.80 -7.37 0.14
C ALA A 124 4.42 -5.93 0.50
N SER A 125 4.35 -5.04 -0.49
CA SER A 125 3.88 -3.67 -0.30
C SER A 125 2.37 -3.60 -0.03
N MET A 126 1.56 -4.46 -0.65
CA MET A 126 0.13 -4.58 -0.31
C MET A 126 -0.06 -5.07 1.13
N ILE A 127 0.77 -6.01 1.59
CA ILE A 127 0.74 -6.48 2.99
C ILE A 127 1.09 -5.32 3.93
N LEU A 128 2.14 -4.56 3.62
CA LEU A 128 2.53 -3.41 4.43
C LEU A 128 1.44 -2.32 4.46
N HIS A 129 0.72 -2.14 3.35
CA HIS A 129 -0.46 -1.28 3.31
C HIS A 129 -1.51 -1.76 4.32
N ALA A 130 -1.97 -3.01 4.19
CA ALA A 130 -2.98 -3.58 5.10
C ALA A 130 -2.57 -3.55 6.58
N LEU A 131 -1.27 -3.74 6.87
CA LEU A 131 -0.72 -3.60 8.22
C LEU A 131 -0.73 -2.16 8.72
N GLY A 132 -0.52 -1.18 7.82
CA GLY A 132 -0.59 0.24 8.13
C GLY A 132 -2.01 0.73 8.44
N ASP A 133 -3.03 0.05 7.92
CA ASP A 133 -4.43 0.38 8.17
C ASP A 133 -4.94 -0.12 9.52
N LEU A 134 -4.46 -1.28 9.98
CA LEU A 134 -4.85 -1.83 11.28
C LEU A 134 -4.90 -0.78 12.41
N PRO A 135 -3.85 0.01 12.69
CA PRO A 135 -3.89 0.96 13.80
C PRO A 135 -4.70 2.23 13.55
N LEU A 136 -5.28 2.44 12.36
CA LEU A 136 -5.79 3.74 11.94
C LEU A 136 -7.25 3.73 11.46
N HIS A 137 -7.89 2.57 11.38
CA HIS A 137 -9.30 2.45 11.00
C HIS A 137 -10.18 2.03 12.18
N ARG A 138 -11.41 2.55 12.21
CA ARG A 138 -12.40 2.34 13.27
C ARG A 138 -13.64 1.65 12.73
N GLU A 139 -14.71 2.41 12.50
CA GLU A 139 -15.98 1.92 11.96
C GLU A 139 -15.81 1.45 10.51
N ASP A 140 -14.85 2.06 9.81
CA ASP A 140 -14.50 1.81 8.41
C ASP A 140 -13.47 0.68 8.21
N ALA A 141 -13.10 -0.04 9.27
CA ALA A 141 -12.07 -1.07 9.25
C ALA A 141 -12.40 -2.27 8.33
N HIS A 142 -11.37 -2.74 7.63
CA HIS A 142 -11.45 -3.92 6.76
C HIS A 142 -11.47 -5.23 7.57
N ARG A 143 -12.06 -6.26 6.97
CA ARG A 143 -11.94 -7.65 7.44
C ARG A 143 -10.59 -8.23 7.04
N HIS A 144 -9.53 -7.86 7.76
CA HIS A 144 -8.16 -8.27 7.44
C HIS A 144 -7.92 -9.79 7.43
N PHE A 145 -8.82 -10.60 8.01
CA PHE A 145 -8.76 -12.06 8.00
C PHE A 145 -9.77 -12.73 7.04
N PHE A 146 -10.44 -11.96 6.18
CA PHE A 146 -11.32 -12.49 5.13
C PHE A 146 -10.58 -13.50 4.23
N PRO A 147 -11.18 -14.61 3.77
CA PRO A 147 -12.56 -15.05 3.99
C PRO A 147 -12.72 -15.95 5.24
N PHE A 148 -11.69 -16.09 6.06
CA PHE A 148 -11.69 -17.01 7.20
C PHE A 148 -12.37 -16.44 8.44
N SER A 149 -12.43 -15.10 8.55
CA SER A 149 -13.09 -14.41 9.64
C SER A 149 -13.61 -13.04 9.21
N ASP A 150 -14.78 -12.67 9.72
CA ASP A 150 -15.34 -11.32 9.60
C ASP A 150 -14.83 -10.34 10.67
N TRP A 151 -13.85 -10.77 11.47
CA TRP A 151 -13.24 -9.94 12.50
C TRP A 151 -12.62 -8.67 11.91
N ARG A 152 -12.89 -7.55 12.58
CA ARG A 152 -12.35 -6.23 12.30
C ARG A 152 -11.65 -5.72 13.54
N PHE A 153 -10.49 -5.11 13.36
CA PHE A 153 -9.84 -4.39 14.44
C PHE A 153 -10.37 -2.96 14.47
N THR A 154 -11.17 -2.63 15.48
CA THR A 154 -11.64 -1.26 15.71
C THR A 154 -10.58 -0.51 16.51
N SER A 155 -9.74 0.27 15.83
CA SER A 155 -8.65 1.01 16.48
C SER A 155 -9.17 2.08 17.45
N PRO A 156 -8.48 2.44 18.55
CA PRO A 156 -8.78 3.65 19.30
C PRO A 156 -8.55 4.95 18.51
N VAL A 157 -7.72 4.90 17.46
CA VAL A 157 -7.29 6.05 16.64
C VAL A 157 -7.84 5.90 15.23
N SER A 158 -8.50 6.94 14.74
CA SER A 158 -8.89 7.09 13.34
C SER A 158 -7.90 7.99 12.61
N TYR A 159 -7.64 7.76 11.33
CA TYR A 159 -6.84 8.69 10.52
C TYR A 159 -7.62 9.93 10.06
N TRP A 160 -8.95 9.93 10.15
CA TRP A 160 -9.80 11.01 9.62
C TRP A 160 -10.80 11.57 10.63
N ASP A 161 -11.25 10.78 11.60
CA ASP A 161 -12.28 11.20 12.56
C ASP A 161 -11.68 12.05 13.70
N PRO A 162 -12.04 13.35 13.82
CA PRO A 162 -11.53 14.23 14.88
C PRO A 162 -11.84 13.74 16.29
N ASP A 163 -12.99 13.08 16.50
CA ASP A 163 -13.41 12.59 17.82
C ASP A 163 -12.58 11.37 18.26
N HIS A 164 -11.79 10.79 17.35
CA HIS A 164 -10.92 9.65 17.56
C HIS A 164 -9.47 9.95 17.15
N TYR A 165 -8.94 11.10 17.59
CA TYR A 165 -7.54 11.52 17.37
C TYR A 165 -7.15 11.76 15.90
N GLY A 166 -8.12 11.87 14.98
CA GLY A 166 -7.88 12.08 13.54
C GLY A 166 -7.03 13.30 13.21
N GLY A 167 -7.19 14.40 13.95
CA GLY A 167 -6.33 15.57 13.78
C GLY A 167 -4.85 15.28 14.08
N TYR A 168 -4.56 14.52 15.14
CA TYR A 168 -3.18 14.13 15.47
C TYR A 168 -2.62 13.11 14.47
N ALA A 169 -3.44 12.16 14.03
CA ALA A 169 -3.08 11.20 13.00
C ALA A 169 -2.74 11.90 11.68
N ALA A 170 -3.56 12.87 11.25
CA ALA A 170 -3.33 13.67 10.05
C ALA A 170 -2.03 14.47 10.13
N ILE A 171 -1.74 15.12 11.27
CA ILE A 171 -0.46 15.82 11.47
C ILE A 171 0.72 14.85 11.37
N GLY A 172 0.62 13.71 12.06
CA GLY A 172 1.65 12.66 12.01
C GLY A 172 1.88 12.15 10.58
N GLU A 173 0.81 11.96 9.82
CA GLU A 173 0.86 11.54 8.43
C GLU A 173 1.54 12.59 7.54
N VAL A 174 1.20 13.87 7.69
CA VAL A 174 1.85 14.96 6.95
C VAL A 174 3.35 14.98 7.22
N LEU A 175 3.75 14.91 8.49
CA LEU A 175 5.15 14.88 8.89
C LEU A 175 5.87 13.65 8.30
N LEU A 176 5.24 12.48 8.37
CA LEU A 176 5.77 11.25 7.79
C LEU A 176 5.99 11.38 6.29
N VAL A 177 4.96 11.78 5.54
CA VAL A 177 5.02 11.88 4.07
C VAL A 177 6.08 12.88 3.66
N LEU A 178 6.14 14.06 4.27
CA LEU A 178 7.13 15.07 3.94
C LEU A 178 8.56 14.61 4.26
N ALA A 179 8.80 14.09 5.47
CA ALA A 179 10.12 13.64 5.88
C ALA A 179 10.63 12.48 5.03
N VAL A 180 9.79 11.46 4.81
CA VAL A 180 10.15 10.28 4.02
C VAL A 180 10.33 10.65 2.55
N SER A 181 9.42 11.46 1.98
CA SER A 181 9.55 11.87 0.58
C SER A 181 10.79 12.73 0.36
N PHE A 182 11.10 13.66 1.28
CA PHE A 182 12.33 14.44 1.20
C PHE A 182 13.58 13.55 1.26
N PHE A 183 13.63 12.62 2.21
CA PHE A 183 14.74 11.69 2.33
C PHE A 183 14.91 10.84 1.06
N LEU A 184 13.84 10.20 0.58
CA LEU A 184 13.88 9.33 -0.58
C LEU A 184 14.16 10.08 -1.89
N PHE A 185 13.65 11.31 -2.03
CA PHE A 185 13.94 12.15 -3.19
C PHE A 185 15.43 12.47 -3.31
N ARG A 186 16.13 12.61 -2.18
CA ARG A 186 17.59 12.79 -2.13
C ARG A 186 18.35 11.49 -2.33
N ALA A 187 17.79 10.36 -1.87
CA ALA A 187 18.41 9.05 -1.97
C ALA A 187 18.36 8.49 -3.40
N TYR A 188 17.24 8.65 -4.10
CA TYR A 188 17.08 8.24 -5.49
C TYR A 188 17.73 9.23 -6.47
N ARG A 189 18.30 8.70 -7.55
CA ARG A 189 18.91 9.48 -8.64
C ARG A 189 18.26 9.27 -10.00
N GLY A 190 17.38 8.28 -10.12
CA GLY A 190 16.71 7.91 -11.37
C GLY A 190 15.19 8.00 -11.27
N ARG A 191 14.50 6.99 -11.81
CA ARG A 191 13.03 6.94 -11.89
C ARG A 191 12.36 6.96 -10.51
N GLY A 192 12.99 6.39 -9.49
CA GLY A 192 12.48 6.40 -8.12
C GLY A 192 12.27 7.80 -7.57
N ARG A 193 13.10 8.77 -7.98
CA ARG A 193 12.97 10.17 -7.59
C ARG A 193 11.68 10.79 -8.11
N TRP A 194 11.29 10.49 -9.35
CA TRP A 194 10.05 10.96 -9.95
C TRP A 194 8.82 10.28 -9.37
N ILE A 195 8.93 8.99 -9.00
CA ILE A 195 7.86 8.28 -8.29
C ILE A 195 7.60 8.95 -6.93
N VAL A 196 8.65 9.21 -6.15
CA VAL A 196 8.54 9.90 -4.86
C VAL A 196 7.99 11.33 -5.02
N ALA A 197 8.45 12.06 -6.04
CA ALA A 197 7.92 13.39 -6.35
C ALA A 197 6.42 13.34 -6.70
N GLY A 198 5.98 12.32 -7.45
CA GLY A 198 4.57 12.09 -7.76
C GLY A 198 3.74 11.79 -6.51
N VAL A 199 4.23 10.92 -5.62
CA VAL A 199 3.59 10.63 -4.33
C VAL A 199 3.42 11.90 -3.49
N ALA A 200 4.50 12.68 -3.35
CA ALA A 200 4.47 13.94 -2.60
C ALA A 200 3.55 14.99 -3.27
N GLY A 201 3.53 15.05 -4.60
CA GLY A 201 2.68 15.95 -5.36
C GLY A 201 1.19 15.64 -5.19
N VAL A 202 0.79 14.37 -5.33
CA VAL A 202 -0.60 13.93 -5.08
C VAL A 202 -1.00 14.24 -3.64
N TYR A 203 -0.11 14.00 -2.68
CA TYR A 203 -0.38 14.33 -1.29
C TYR A 203 -0.56 15.83 -1.05
N ALA A 204 0.32 16.67 -1.63
CA ALA A 204 0.21 18.12 -1.53
C ALA A 204 -1.10 18.64 -2.14
N LEU A 205 -1.54 18.07 -3.27
CA LEU A 205 -2.83 18.39 -3.87
C LEU A 205 -4.00 18.01 -2.95
N PHE A 206 -3.94 16.82 -2.34
CA PHE A 206 -4.96 16.38 -1.38
C PHE A 206 -5.04 17.31 -0.17
N VAL A 207 -3.90 17.61 0.47
CA VAL A 207 -3.85 18.52 1.64
C VAL A 207 -4.31 19.92 1.24
N GLY A 208 -3.86 20.44 0.09
CA GLY A 208 -4.29 21.73 -0.42
C GLY A 208 -5.80 21.81 -0.66
N PHE A 209 -6.37 20.76 -1.26
CA PHE A 209 -7.82 20.64 -1.43
C PHE A 209 -8.57 20.62 -0.08
N ALA A 210 -8.11 19.80 0.87
CA ALA A 210 -8.71 19.73 2.20
C ALA A 210 -8.67 21.07 2.93
N VAL A 211 -7.54 21.78 2.86
CA VAL A 211 -7.39 23.13 3.43
C VAL A 211 -8.35 24.11 2.78
N LEU A 212 -8.43 24.17 1.45
CA LEU A 212 -9.37 25.07 0.76
C LEU A 212 -10.81 24.79 1.16
N MET A 213 -11.22 23.52 1.15
CA MET A 213 -12.58 23.11 1.50
C MET A 213 -12.94 23.40 2.96
N TRP A 214 -12.01 23.31 3.89
CA TRP A 214 -12.28 23.47 5.33
C TRP A 214 -11.96 24.86 5.88
N SER A 215 -11.15 25.66 5.19
CA SER A 215 -10.85 27.04 5.60
C SER A 215 -11.88 28.06 5.12
N GLY A 216 -12.77 27.67 4.20
CA GLY A 216 -13.77 28.57 3.62
C GLY A 216 -13.16 29.64 2.69
N LEU A 217 -11.93 29.40 2.22
CA LEU A 217 -11.19 30.24 1.26
C LEU A 217 -11.59 29.95 -0.20
#